data_AF-A0A0S4TMS8-F1
#
_entry.id   AF-A0A0S4TMS8-F1
#
_cell.length_a   1.000
_cell.length_b   1.000
_cell.length_c   1.000
_cell.angle_alpha   90.00
_cell.angle_beta   90.00
_cell.angle_gamma   90.00
#
_symmetry.space_group_name_H-M   'P 1'
#
loop_
_entity.id
_entity.type
_entity.pdbx_description
1 polymer ?
#
loop_
_entity_poly.entity_id
_entity_poly.type
_entity_poly.pdbx_seq_one_letter_code
_entity_poly.pdbx_strand_id
1 'polypeptide(L)' 'MHRHRFETLQHAGGVIADRIQFYNHRRPHQAQKMKTPAEAFALAA' A
#
# COMPACT_ATOMS: atom_id res chain seq x y z
N MET A 1 10.92 -1.04 -18.46
CA MET A 1 11.33 -0.83 -17.05
C MET A 1 10.82 0.53 -16.59
N HIS A 2 9.84 0.61 -15.70
CA HIS A 2 9.41 1.88 -15.09
C HIS A 2 10.30 2.15 -13.88
N ARG A 3 11.37 2.94 -14.06
CA ARG A 3 12.29 3.29 -12.98
C ARG A 3 11.89 4.65 -12.42
N HIS A 4 11.37 4.65 -11.21
CA HIS A 4 11.05 5.87 -10.50
C HIS A 4 12.31 6.39 -9.80
N ARG A 5 12.63 7.67 -9.99
CA ARG A 5 13.75 8.34 -9.31
C ARG A 5 13.18 9.22 -8.21
N PHE A 6 13.57 8.96 -6.97
CA PHE A 6 13.29 9.85 -5.86
C PHE A 6 14.35 10.95 -5.81
N GLU A 7 13.88 12.19 -5.77
CA GLU A 7 14.76 13.36 -5.74
C GLU A 7 15.23 13.69 -4.32
N THR A 8 14.45 13.33 -3.31
CA THR A 8 14.78 13.51 -1.88
C THR A 8 14.26 12.35 -1.03
N LEU A 9 14.80 12.19 0.18
CA LEU A 9 14.31 11.23 1.16
C LEU A 9 12.88 11.54 1.62
N GLN A 10 12.51 12.82 1.73
CA GLN A 10 11.13 13.20 2.07
C GLN A 10 10.16 12.76 0.95
N HIS A 11 10.53 12.95 -0.32
CA HIS A 11 9.74 12.47 -1.45
C HIS A 11 9.62 10.93 -1.44
N ALA A 12 10.72 10.21 -1.22
CA ALA A 12 10.69 8.76 -1.07
C ALA A 12 9.76 8.32 0.09
N GLY A 13 9.83 8.99 1.23
CA GLY A 13 8.97 8.72 2.39
C GLY A 13 7.49 8.92 2.07
N GLY A 14 7.13 10.01 1.39
CA GLY A 14 5.75 10.27 0.96
C GLY A 14 5.20 9.18 0.04
N VAL A 15 5.98 8.76 -0.97
CA VAL A 15 5.56 7.71 -1.91
C VAL A 15 5.43 6.34 -1.23
N ILE A 16 6.29 6.03 -0.25
CA ILE A 16 6.17 4.80 0.53
C ILE A 16 4.91 4.84 1.40
N ALA A 17 4.65 5.95 2.09
CA ALA A 17 3.48 6.11 2.94
C ALA A 17 2.17 5.99 2.14
N ASP A 18 2.09 6.68 0.99
CA ASP A 18 0.95 6.59 0.07
C ASP A 18 0.72 5.15 -0.40
N ARG A 19 1.79 4.45 -0.77
CA ARG A 19 1.70 3.07 -1.22
C ARG A 19 1.23 2.14 -0.11
N ILE A 20 1.68 2.32 1.13
CA ILE A 20 1.19 1.57 2.29
C ILE A 20 -0.31 1.81 2.49
N GLN A 21 -0.73 3.08 2.48
CA GLN A 21 -2.15 3.44 2.62
C GLN A 21 -3.00 2.83 1.50
N PHE A 22 -2.51 2.86 0.26
CA PHE A 22 -3.17 2.27 -0.90
C PHE A 22 -3.41 0.77 -0.70
N TYR A 23 -2.40 -0.01 -0.33
CA TYR A 23 -2.56 -1.46 -0.11
C TYR A 23 -3.36 -1.81 1.16
N ASN A 24 -3.35 -0.95 2.17
CA ASN A 24 -4.11 -1.19 3.40
C ASN A 24 -5.62 -1.00 3.20
N HIS A 25 -6.05 -0.02 2.40
CA HIS A 25 -7.46 0.35 2.27
C HIS A 25 -8.09 -0.01 0.93
N ARG A 26 -7.30 -0.15 -0.14
CA ARG A 26 -7.81 -0.56 -1.45
C ARG A 26 -7.60 -2.06 -1.59
N ARG A 27 -8.48 -2.72 -2.33
CA ARG A 27 -8.29 -4.10 -2.78
C ARG A 27 -7.82 -4.11 -4.23
N PRO A 28 -6.53 -3.80 -4.53
CA PRO A 28 -6.02 -3.81 -5.90
C PRO A 28 -6.05 -5.20 -6.55
N HIS A 29 -6.29 -6.25 -5.75
CA HIS A 29 -6.44 -7.64 -6.20
C HIS A 29 -7.89 -8.13 -6.04
N GLN A 30 -8.87 -7.36 -6.55
CA GLN A 30 -10.29 -7.76 -6.54
C GLN A 30 -10.51 -9.19 -7.09
N ALA A 31 -9.73 -9.59 -8.09
CA ALA A 31 -9.78 -10.94 -8.66
C ALA A 31 -9.28 -12.05 -7.71
N GLN A 32 -8.47 -11.71 -6.69
CA GLN A 32 -7.83 -12.68 -5.80
C GLN A 32 -8.66 -12.97 -4.53
N LYS A 33 -9.83 -12.31 -4.35
CA LYS A 33 -10.73 -12.47 -3.17
C LYS A 33 -10.05 -12.37 -1.79
N MET A 34 -8.84 -11.79 -1.71
CA MET A 34 -8.14 -11.61 -0.44
C MET A 34 -8.74 -10.46 0.36
N LYS A 35 -8.82 -10.62 1.69
CA LYS A 35 -9.13 -9.53 2.63
C LYS A 35 -8.02 -8.48 2.58
N THR A 36 -8.35 -7.20 2.75
CA THR A 36 -7.32 -6.18 2.95
C THR A 36 -6.53 -6.51 4.23
N PRO A 37 -5.25 -6.10 4.30
CA PRO A 37 -4.49 -6.20 5.55
C PRO A 37 -5.24 -5.56 6.73
N ALA A 38 -5.87 -4.39 6.55
CA ALA A 38 -6.65 -3.73 7.60
C ALA A 38 -7.82 -4.59 8.11
N GLU A 39 -8.57 -5.24 7.23
CA GLU A 39 -9.64 -6.17 7.62
C GLU A 39 -9.10 -7.44 8.30
N ALA A 40 -7.93 -7.93 7.89
CA ALA A 40 -7.30 -9.08 8.52
C ALA A 40 -6.82 -8.75 9.95
N PHE A 41 -6.22 -7.57 10.15
CA PHE A 41 -5.79 -7.10 11.47
C PHE A 41 -6.96 -6.74 12.39
N ALA A 42 -8.04 -6.16 11.85
CA ALA A 42 -9.25 -5.86 12.64
C ALA A 42 -9.95 -7.13 13.17
N LEU A 43 -9.77 -8.28 12.52
CA LEU A 43 -10.31 -9.57 12.96
C LEU A 43 -9.46 -10.28 14.03
N ALA A 44 -8.27 -9.74 14.33
CA ALA A 44 -7.32 -10.33 15.28
C ALA A 44 -7.30 -9.63 16.65
N ALA A 45 -8.16 -8.61 16.86
CA ALA A 45 -8.34 -7.87 18.11
C ALA A 45 -9.60 -8.33 18.84
#